data_AF-A0A3D8GU17-F1
#
_entry.id   AF-A0A3D8GU17-F1
#
_cell.length_a   1.000
_cell.length_b   1.000
_cell.length_c   1.000
_cell.angle_alpha   90.00
_cell.angle_beta   90.00
_cell.angle_gamma   90.00
#
_symmetry.space_group_name_H-M   'P 1'
#
loop_
_entity.id
_entity.type
_entity.pdbx_description
1 polymer ?
#
loop_
_entity_poly.entity_id
_entity_poly.type
_entity_poly.pdbx_seq_one_letter_code
_entity_poly.pdbx_strand_id
1 'polypeptide(L)'
;MRKAGFLLLLSVPFFVLLFISFVDSFTYHTEIKRAYGYIDPVSQKSIKNANLAQVREEKVSEDTKIMDEMIRTLINIKGKEVLIISFKTKDEGSLGPISVYLDKKTGEAIGMGMRK
;
A
#
# COMPACT_ATOMS: atom_id res chain seq x y z
N MET A 1 19.35 16.29 -42.97
CA MET A 1 19.32 16.35 -41.49
C MET A 1 17.89 16.11 -41.01
N ARG A 2 17.55 14.90 -40.56
CA ARG A 2 16.26 14.58 -39.92
C ARG A 2 16.55 13.72 -38.69
N LYS A 3 16.68 14.36 -37.53
CA LYS A 3 16.80 13.72 -36.21
C LYS A 3 15.85 14.44 -35.26
N ALA A 4 14.55 14.19 -35.40
CA ALA A 4 13.54 14.74 -34.50
C ALA A 4 12.33 13.78 -34.34
N GLY A 5 12.60 12.46 -34.35
CA GLY A 5 11.54 11.44 -34.35
C GLY A 5 11.60 10.43 -33.20
N PHE A 6 12.48 10.60 -32.22
CA PHE A 6 12.80 9.52 -31.27
C PHE A 6 12.66 9.88 -29.77
N LEU A 7 12.09 11.03 -29.44
CA LEU A 7 11.95 11.45 -28.03
C LEU A 7 10.51 11.37 -27.46
N LEU A 8 9.50 11.09 -28.29
CA LEU A 8 8.10 11.03 -27.85
C LEU A 8 7.60 9.63 -27.45
N LEU A 9 8.34 8.57 -27.78
CA LEU A 9 7.90 7.18 -27.52
C LEU A 9 8.28 6.64 -26.15
N LEU A 10 9.12 7.34 -25.38
CA LEU A 10 9.54 6.93 -24.03
C LEU A 10 8.73 7.54 -22.88
N SER A 11 7.86 8.53 -23.14
CA SER A 11 7.07 9.19 -22.08
C SER A 11 5.74 8.50 -21.78
N VAL A 12 5.21 7.71 -22.72
CA VAL A 12 3.92 7.01 -22.60
C VAL A 12 3.87 6.02 -21.42
N PRO A 13 4.90 5.18 -21.14
CA PRO A 13 4.81 4.26 -20.00
C PRO A 13 4.87 4.97 -18.64
N PHE A 14 5.45 6.18 -18.56
CA PHE A 14 5.55 6.92 -17.30
C PHE A 14 4.20 7.50 -16.86
N PHE A 15 3.38 7.97 -17.81
CA PHE A 15 2.05 8.50 -17.51
C PHE A 15 1.04 7.40 -17.11
N VAL A 16 1.15 6.20 -17.66
CA VAL A 16 0.26 5.08 -17.31
C VAL A 16 0.46 4.64 -15.87
N LEU A 17 1.70 4.57 -15.37
CA LEU A 17 1.99 4.19 -13.99
C LEU A 17 1.50 5.22 -12.96
N LEU A 18 1.55 6.52 -13.28
CA LEU A 18 0.99 7.58 -12.43
C LEU A 18 -0.54 7.51 -12.34
N PHE A 19 -1.21 7.11 -13.42
CA PHE A 19 -2.68 7.05 -13.45
C PHE A 19 -3.24 5.94 -12.56
N ILE A 20 -2.60 4.76 -12.53
CA ILE A 20 -3.08 3.60 -11.75
C ILE A 20 -3.12 3.93 -10.26
N SER A 21 -2.06 4.54 -9.73
CA SER A 21 -2.01 4.92 -8.30
C SER A 21 -3.03 6.01 -7.93
N PHE A 22 -3.45 6.84 -8.89
CA PHE A 22 -4.45 7.90 -8.65
C PHE A 22 -5.88 7.35 -8.63
N VAL A 23 -6.19 6.37 -9.48
CA VAL A 23 -7.50 5.70 -9.54
C VAL A 23 -7.77 4.89 -8.28
N ASP A 24 -6.75 4.20 -7.76
CA ASP A 24 -6.86 3.46 -6.50
C ASP A 24 -7.19 4.38 -5.32
N SER A 25 -6.56 5.57 -5.28
CA SER A 25 -6.80 6.56 -4.22
C SER A 25 -8.24 7.08 -4.18
N PHE A 26 -8.87 7.24 -5.35
CA PHE A 26 -10.24 7.71 -5.45
C PHE A 26 -11.25 6.61 -5.06
N THR A 27 -10.99 5.38 -5.48
CA THR A 27 -11.89 4.24 -5.23
C THR A 27 -11.84 3.79 -3.77
N TYR A 28 -10.64 3.74 -3.18
CA TYR A 28 -10.40 3.21 -1.84
C TYR A 28 -10.09 4.31 -0.81
N HIS A 29 -10.63 5.51 -1.01
CA HIS A 29 -10.31 6.67 -0.16
C HIS A 29 -10.59 6.39 1.33
N THR A 30 -11.69 5.70 1.63
CA THR A 30 -12.11 5.39 3.00
C THR A 30 -11.15 4.37 3.64
N GLU A 31 -10.79 3.33 2.89
CA GLU A 31 -9.91 2.24 3.30
C GLU A 31 -8.49 2.76 3.51
N ILE A 32 -8.00 3.61 2.62
CA ILE A 32 -6.70 4.27 2.76
C ILE A 32 -6.66 5.14 4.03
N LYS A 33 -7.73 5.90 4.30
CA LYS A 33 -7.81 6.73 5.52
C LYS A 33 -7.84 5.88 6.79
N ARG A 34 -8.59 4.77 6.79
CA ARG A 34 -8.62 3.82 7.92
C ARG A 34 -7.25 3.17 8.13
N ALA A 35 -6.64 2.69 7.06
CA ALA A 35 -5.30 2.09 7.09
C ALA A 35 -4.26 3.07 7.63
N TYR A 36 -4.29 4.32 7.16
CA TYR A 36 -3.39 5.37 7.67
C TYR A 36 -3.62 5.64 9.15
N GLY A 37 -4.88 5.72 9.59
CA GLY A 37 -5.24 5.93 11.00
C GLY A 37 -4.87 4.77 11.93
N TYR A 38 -4.69 3.56 11.40
CA TYR A 38 -4.24 2.39 12.16
C TYR A 38 -2.73 2.42 12.43
N ILE A 39 -1.95 3.11 11.59
CA ILE A 39 -0.49 3.22 11.74
C ILE A 39 -0.17 4.16 12.89
N ASP A 40 0.84 3.81 13.69
CA ASP A 40 1.28 4.66 14.80
C ASP A 40 1.75 6.05 14.31
N PRO A 41 1.53 7.14 15.09
CA PRO A 41 1.87 8.49 14.65
C PRO A 41 3.35 8.73 14.32
N VAL A 42 4.27 7.92 14.85
CA VAL A 42 5.69 8.05 14.56
C VAL A 42 5.98 7.47 13.17
N SER A 43 5.49 6.28 12.87
CA SER A 43 5.59 5.65 11.55
C SER A 43 4.87 6.46 10.46
N GLN A 44 3.75 7.11 10.78
CA GLN A 44 3.04 7.99 9.83
C GLN A 44 3.93 9.11 9.27
N LYS A 45 4.86 9.66 10.06
CA LYS A 45 5.79 10.72 9.62
C LYS A 45 6.77 10.25 8.55
N SER A 46 7.01 8.94 8.47
CA SER A 46 7.87 8.34 7.46
C SER A 46 7.17 8.21 6.11
N ILE A 47 5.83 8.30 6.03
CA ILE A 47 5.07 8.15 4.79
C ILE A 47 5.25 9.40 3.91
N LYS A 48 5.57 9.20 2.63
CA LYS A 48 5.76 10.29 1.66
C LYS A 48 4.45 11.01 1.36
N ASN A 49 3.41 10.25 0.99
CA ASN A 49 2.07 10.75 0.73
C ASN A 49 1.05 9.61 0.89
N ALA A 50 0.12 9.74 1.84
CA ALA A 50 -0.91 8.74 2.09
C ALA A 50 -1.89 8.58 0.93
N ASN A 51 -2.13 9.65 0.16
CA ASN A 51 -3.04 9.63 -0.98
C ASN A 51 -2.45 8.89 -2.20
N LEU A 52 -1.19 8.48 -2.16
CA LEU A 52 -0.55 7.67 -3.21
C LEU A 52 -0.34 6.23 -2.73
N ALA A 53 -1.12 5.79 -1.74
CA ALA A 53 -1.12 4.42 -1.29
C ALA A 53 -1.53 3.47 -2.43
N GLN A 54 -0.85 2.34 -2.52
CA GLN A 54 -1.21 1.29 -3.46
C GLN A 54 -2.15 0.32 -2.77
N VAL A 55 -3.22 -0.07 -3.47
CA VAL A 55 -4.22 -0.99 -2.95
C VAL A 55 -4.17 -2.29 -3.76
N ARG A 56 -4.08 -3.42 -3.07
CA ARG A 56 -4.14 -4.75 -3.69
C ARG A 56 -5.17 -5.61 -2.98
N GLU A 57 -6.10 -6.18 -3.73
CA GLU A 57 -6.97 -7.22 -3.21
C GLU A 57 -6.27 -8.58 -3.28
N GLU A 58 -6.39 -9.38 -2.24
CA GLU A 58 -5.78 -10.71 -2.21
C GLU A 58 -6.57 -11.67 -1.33
N LYS A 59 -6.65 -12.94 -1.75
CA LYS A 59 -7.04 -14.03 -0.87
C LYS A 59 -5.76 -14.74 -0.42
N VAL A 60 -5.44 -14.61 0.86
CA VAL A 60 -4.18 -15.12 1.41
C VAL A 60 -4.22 -16.65 1.43
N SER A 61 -3.46 -17.30 0.55
CA SER A 61 -3.38 -18.76 0.46
C SER A 61 -2.33 -19.36 1.40
N GLU A 62 -1.26 -18.61 1.67
CA GLU A 62 -0.11 -19.06 2.45
C GLU A 62 -0.18 -18.60 3.92
N ASP A 63 0.62 -19.23 4.78
CA ASP A 63 0.73 -18.83 6.18
C ASP A 63 1.45 -17.47 6.29
N THR A 64 0.64 -16.41 6.36
CA THR A 64 1.11 -15.02 6.45
C THR A 64 0.86 -14.49 7.85
N LYS A 65 1.94 -14.14 8.56
CA LYS A 65 1.87 -13.52 9.88
C LYS A 65 1.97 -12.00 9.75
N ILE A 66 1.06 -11.30 10.40
CA ILE A 66 1.05 -9.84 10.51
C ILE A 66 1.01 -9.44 11.98
N MET A 67 1.47 -8.23 12.28
CA MET A 67 1.41 -7.66 13.62
C MET A 67 0.06 -6.97 13.81
N ASP A 68 -0.73 -7.42 14.78
CA ASP A 68 -1.85 -6.62 15.28
C ASP A 68 -1.31 -5.61 16.29
N GLU A 69 -1.33 -4.33 15.94
CA GLU A 69 -0.80 -3.24 16.76
C GLU A 69 -1.65 -2.97 18.01
N MET A 70 -2.92 -3.36 18.02
CA MET A 70 -3.82 -3.13 19.15
C MET A 70 -3.47 -4.04 20.33
N ILE A 71 -3.19 -5.32 20.03
CA ILE A 71 -2.86 -6.34 21.03
C ILE A 71 -1.37 -6.67 21.06
N ARG A 72 -0.56 -6.11 20.15
CA ARG A 72 0.88 -6.35 19.97
C ARG A 72 1.23 -7.84 19.84
N THR A 73 0.44 -8.56 19.05
CA THR A 73 0.67 -10.00 18.79
C THR A 73 0.69 -10.30 17.32
N LEU A 74 1.42 -11.37 16.96
CA LEU A 74 1.42 -11.89 15.60
C LEU A 74 0.19 -12.77 15.39
N ILE A 75 -0.57 -12.44 14.35
CA ILE A 75 -1.75 -13.19 13.93
C ILE A 75 -1.56 -13.75 12.53
N ASN A 76 -2.10 -14.93 12.27
CA ASN A 76 -2.09 -15.55 10.94
C ASN A 76 -3.38 -15.18 10.20
N ILE A 77 -3.24 -14.70 8.97
CA ILE A 77 -4.36 -14.29 8.11
C ILE A 77 -4.64 -15.26 6.96
N LYS A 78 -4.07 -16.47 6.99
CA LYS A 78 -4.36 -17.52 6.00
C LYS A 78 -5.85 -17.76 5.82
N GLY A 79 -6.28 -17.83 4.57
CA GLY A 79 -7.67 -18.02 4.16
C GLY A 79 -8.52 -16.76 4.16
N LYS A 80 -8.01 -15.61 4.65
CA LYS A 80 -8.74 -14.35 4.64
C LYS A 80 -8.66 -13.66 3.28
N GLU A 81 -9.75 -13.00 2.91
CA GLU A 81 -9.79 -12.06 1.79
C GLU A 81 -9.49 -10.66 2.35
N VAL A 82 -8.41 -10.05 1.87
CA VAL A 82 -7.86 -8.82 2.43
C VAL A 82 -7.66 -7.76 1.36
N LEU A 83 -7.73 -6.51 1.80
CA LEU A 83 -7.24 -5.34 1.09
C LEU A 83 -5.89 -4.94 1.69
N ILE A 84 -4.84 -5.00 0.89
CA ILE A 84 -3.48 -4.64 1.29
C ILE A 84 -3.23 -3.20 0.86
N ILE A 85 -3.09 -2.31 1.83
CA ILE A 85 -2.81 -0.89 1.62
C ILE A 85 -1.32 -0.65 1.89
N SER A 86 -0.57 -0.30 0.85
CA SER A 86 0.88 -0.10 0.94
C SER A 86 1.25 1.38 0.79
N PHE A 87 1.90 1.92 1.82
CA PHE A 87 2.36 3.29 1.90
C PHE A 87 3.86 3.38 1.63
N LYS A 88 4.25 4.19 0.63
CA LYS A 88 5.66 4.49 0.37
C LYS A 88 6.24 5.36 1.47
N THR A 89 7.39 4.96 2.00
CA THR A 89 8.11 5.68 3.04
C THR A 89 9.24 6.52 2.44
N LYS A 90 9.76 7.48 3.20
CA LYS A 90 10.91 8.32 2.81
C LYS A 90 12.18 7.48 2.67
N ASP A 91 12.35 6.50 3.54
CA ASP A 91 13.49 5.58 3.58
C ASP A 91 13.18 4.26 2.86
N GLU A 92 12.97 4.34 1.54
CA GLU A 92 12.60 3.18 0.71
C GLU A 92 13.65 2.04 0.75
N GLY A 93 14.91 2.36 1.07
CA GLY A 93 16.02 1.40 1.09
C GLY A 93 16.17 0.59 2.39
N SER A 94 15.88 1.18 3.56
CA SER A 94 16.25 0.56 4.85
C SER A 94 15.11 -0.19 5.52
N LEU A 95 13.88 0.32 5.44
CA LEU A 95 12.74 -0.22 6.20
C LEU A 95 11.55 -0.62 5.31
N GLY A 96 11.67 -0.40 3.99
CA GLY A 96 10.63 -0.69 3.02
C GLY A 96 9.32 0.10 3.21
N PRO A 97 8.28 -0.23 2.42
CA PRO A 97 6.95 0.33 2.57
C PRO A 97 6.27 -0.14 3.87
N ILE A 98 5.29 0.61 4.34
CA ILE A 98 4.39 0.17 5.41
C ILE A 98 3.15 -0.43 4.76
N SER A 99 2.85 -1.69 5.06
CA SER A 99 1.65 -2.38 4.56
C SER A 99 0.66 -2.61 5.68
N VAL A 100 -0.60 -2.25 5.45
CA VAL A 100 -1.72 -2.49 6.39
C VAL A 100 -2.72 -3.41 5.70
N TYR A 101 -3.19 -4.41 6.43
CA TYR A 101 -4.12 -5.43 5.95
C TYR A 101 -5.50 -5.15 6.51
N LEU A 102 -6.47 -4.93 5.62
CA LEU A 102 -7.86 -4.72 5.96
C LEU A 102 -8.66 -5.97 5.57
N ASP A 103 -9.67 -6.33 6.35
CA ASP A 103 -10.65 -7.34 5.93
C ASP A 103 -11.43 -6.80 4.74
N LYS A 104 -11.51 -7.54 3.65
CA LYS A 104 -12.16 -7.07 2.42
C LYS A 104 -13.66 -6.84 2.60
N LYS A 105 -14.31 -7.60 3.49
CA LYS A 105 -15.77 -7.53 3.70
C LYS A 105 -16.14 -6.39 4.65
N THR A 106 -15.39 -6.20 5.72
CA THR A 106 -15.73 -5.18 6.75
C THR A 106 -14.96 -3.86 6.56
N GLY A 107 -13.83 -3.90 5.85
CA GLY A 107 -12.90 -2.78 5.73
C GLY A 107 -12.22 -2.42 7.06
N GLU A 108 -12.23 -3.32 8.04
CA GLU A 108 -11.54 -3.14 9.32
C GLU A 108 -10.08 -3.54 9.21
N ALA A 109 -9.19 -2.77 9.85
CA ALA A 109 -7.78 -3.09 9.90
C ALA A 109 -7.56 -4.32 10.78
N ILE A 110 -6.90 -5.33 10.21
CA ILE A 110 -6.55 -6.59 10.88
C ILE A 110 -5.15 -6.46 11.49
N GLY A 111 -4.22 -5.78 10.81
CA GLY A 111 -2.85 -5.61 11.29
C GLY A 111 -1.92 -5.03 10.23
N MET A 112 -0.64 -4.93 10.57
CA MET A 112 0.42 -4.43 9.70
C MET A 112 1.41 -5.53 9.31
N GLY A 113 1.94 -5.43 8.10
CA GLY A 113 3.03 -6.27 7.64
C GLY A 113 4.29 -6.03 8.45
N MET A 114 5.05 -7.10 8.69
CA MET A 114 6.36 -6.97 9.33
C MET A 114 7.31 -6.23 8.40
N ARG A 115 8.02 -5.24 8.94
CA ARG A 115 9.08 -4.51 8.25
C ARG A 115 10.43 -5.20 8.54
N LYS A 116 11.33 -5.17 7.57
CA LYS A 116 12.71 -5.65 7.73
C LYS A 116 13.53 -4.61 8.48
#